data_AF-A0A960MI60-F1
#
_entry.id   AF-A0A960MI60-F1
#
_cell.length_a   1.000
_cell.length_b   1.000
_cell.length_c   1.000
_cell.angle_alpha   90.00
_cell.angle_beta   90.00
_cell.angle_gamma   90.00
#
_symmetry.space_group_name_H-M   'P 1'
#
loop_
_entity.id
_entity.type
_entity.pdbx_description
1 polymer ?
#
loop_
_entity_poly.entity_id
_entity_poly.type
_entity_poly.pdbx_seq_one_letter_code
_entity_poly.pdbx_strand_id
1 'polypeptide(L)'
;EVIDGSMRNYRGLEHRRAGDLIAVSNIRSWFTYYYWEKDRRAPDYARTIDIHRKPGYDPCELFIDPKIRAPKFKIAMKMLRKTLGFRMTLDVIPLDATLVKGSHGCIPELTDNRPVLIGNFPRLRNRSHLQAVDVYHHLYEVCARRES
;
A
#
# COMPACT_ATOMS: atom_id res chain seq x y z
N GLU A 1 -1.66 13.04 11.61
CA GLU A 1 -0.89 13.21 12.86
C GLU A 1 0.56 12.86 12.60
N VAL A 2 1.51 13.51 13.26
CA VAL A 2 2.92 13.08 13.30
C VAL A 2 3.24 12.68 14.75
N ILE A 3 3.79 11.49 14.93
CA ILE A 3 4.19 10.94 16.22
C ILE A 3 5.71 10.90 16.27
N ASP A 4 6.30 11.55 17.27
CA ASP A 4 7.74 11.63 17.49
C ASP A 4 8.07 11.59 19.01
N GLY A 5 9.37 11.61 19.33
CA GLY A 5 9.86 11.76 20.71
C GLY A 5 9.23 10.78 21.72
N SER A 6 8.85 11.31 22.88
CA SER A 6 8.24 10.54 23.98
C SER A 6 6.84 10.02 23.64
N MET A 7 6.13 10.61 22.66
CA MET A 7 4.81 10.17 22.23
C MET A 7 4.85 8.78 21.56
N ARG A 8 5.99 8.43 20.97
CA ARG A 8 6.21 7.07 20.45
C ARG A 8 6.10 6.02 21.55
N ASN A 9 6.68 6.26 22.73
CA ASN A 9 6.58 5.35 23.86
C ASN A 9 5.14 5.22 24.36
N TYR A 10 4.46 6.36 24.55
CA TYR A 10 3.06 6.39 25.00
C TYR A 10 2.12 5.56 24.10
N ARG A 11 2.43 5.48 22.80
CA ARG A 11 1.67 4.68 21.81
C ARG A 11 2.22 3.27 21.57
N GLY A 12 3.22 2.82 22.32
CA GLY A 12 3.83 1.50 22.13
C GLY A 12 4.63 1.35 20.82
N LEU A 13 5.07 2.47 20.24
CA LEU A 13 5.84 2.56 18.99
C LEU A 13 7.34 2.83 19.24
N GLU A 14 7.78 2.78 20.50
CA GLU A 14 9.20 2.85 20.85
C GLU A 14 9.88 1.50 20.63
N HIS A 15 10.14 1.19 19.36
CA HIS A 15 10.96 0.05 18.99
C HIS A 15 11.91 0.41 17.85
N ARG A 16 13.04 -0.31 17.77
CA ARG A 16 14.11 -0.06 16.79
C ARG A 16 13.62 0.01 15.33
N ARG A 17 12.53 -0.70 15.01
CA ARG A 17 11.94 -0.72 13.65
C ARG A 17 10.94 0.41 13.33
N ALA A 18 10.60 1.29 14.26
CA ALA A 18 9.50 2.26 14.06
C ALA A 18 9.93 3.55 13.33
N GLY A 19 11.25 3.80 13.20
CA GLY A 19 11.79 5.07 12.73
C GLY A 19 11.64 6.19 13.77
N ASP A 20 12.17 7.37 13.47
CA ASP A 20 12.15 8.51 14.40
C ASP A 20 10.86 9.33 14.32
N LEU A 21 10.24 9.35 13.14
CA LEU A 21 9.00 10.06 12.84
C LEU A 21 7.99 9.09 12.24
N ILE A 22 6.76 9.09 12.75
CA ILE A 22 5.66 8.27 12.25
C ILE A 22 4.52 9.18 11.82
N ALA A 23 4.25 9.22 10.52
CA ALA A 23 3.14 9.97 9.96
C ALA A 23 1.90 9.07 9.83
N VAL A 24 0.80 9.47 10.48
CA VAL A 24 -0.49 8.80 10.43
C VAL A 24 -1.45 9.68 9.63
N SER A 25 -2.04 9.12 8.58
CA SER A 25 -3.03 9.82 7.76
C SER A 25 -4.33 10.04 8.53
N ASN A 26 -5.22 10.90 8.03
CA ASN A 26 -6.60 10.89 8.52
C ASN A 26 -7.38 9.71 7.91
N ILE A 27 -8.55 9.39 8.47
CA ILE A 27 -9.40 8.26 8.06
C ILE A 27 -9.89 8.31 6.60
N ARG A 28 -9.75 9.46 5.93
CA ARG A 28 -10.19 9.72 4.54
C ARG A 28 -9.02 10.09 3.62
N SER A 29 -7.79 9.74 3.99
CA SER A 29 -6.60 10.12 3.22
C SER A 29 -5.56 9.00 3.22
N TRP A 30 -4.60 9.14 2.32
CA TRP A 30 -3.42 8.29 2.20
C TRP A 30 -2.26 9.17 1.74
N PHE A 31 -1.02 8.70 1.93
CA PHE A 31 0.17 9.43 1.51
C PHE A 31 0.66 8.94 0.16
N THR A 32 0.80 9.85 -0.79
CA THR A 32 1.45 9.58 -2.08
C THR A 32 2.97 9.65 -1.90
N TYR A 33 3.73 8.90 -2.69
CA TYR A 33 5.20 9.02 -2.68
C TYR A 33 5.73 10.24 -3.45
N TYR A 34 4.85 11.00 -4.09
CA TYR A 34 5.21 12.09 -4.99
C TYR A 34 5.95 13.18 -4.23
N TYR A 35 7.27 13.21 -4.39
CA TYR A 35 8.14 14.24 -3.81
C TYR A 35 8.26 15.48 -4.71
N TRP A 36 7.50 15.53 -5.81
CA TRP A 36 7.46 16.67 -6.74
C TRP A 36 6.13 17.42 -6.62
N GLU A 37 6.17 18.74 -6.75
CA GLU A 37 4.97 19.58 -6.69
C GLU A 37 4.29 19.81 -8.04
N LYS A 38 5.02 19.62 -9.14
CA LYS A 38 4.54 19.88 -10.51
C LYS A 38 4.73 18.63 -11.36
N ASP A 39 3.67 18.15 -12.00
CA ASP A 39 3.68 16.94 -12.84
C ASP A 39 4.76 16.96 -13.93
N ARG A 40 5.12 18.14 -14.46
CA ARG A 40 6.21 18.29 -15.44
C ARG A 40 7.60 17.92 -14.90
N ARG A 41 7.75 17.83 -13.58
CA ARG A 41 8.98 17.41 -12.87
C ARG A 41 8.88 15.96 -12.39
N ALA A 42 7.77 15.28 -12.66
CA ALA A 42 7.64 13.87 -12.34
C ALA A 42 8.72 13.08 -13.09
N PRO A 43 9.38 12.12 -12.43
CA PRO A 43 10.36 11.28 -13.10
C PRO A 43 9.67 10.35 -14.12
N ASP A 44 10.40 9.96 -15.17
CA ASP A 44 9.84 9.15 -16.27
C ASP A 44 9.18 7.84 -15.78
N TYR A 45 9.72 7.24 -14.71
CA TYR A 45 9.20 6.00 -14.15
C TYR A 45 7.83 6.17 -13.48
N ALA A 46 7.43 7.39 -13.09
CA ALA A 46 6.19 7.63 -12.35
C ALA A 46 4.95 7.19 -13.14
N ARG A 47 5.00 7.31 -14.47
CA ARG A 47 3.91 6.94 -15.38
C ARG A 47 3.97 5.47 -15.83
N THR A 48 4.83 4.66 -15.23
CA THR A 48 5.12 3.27 -15.63
C THR A 48 5.05 2.32 -14.44
N ILE A 49 4.96 1.02 -14.68
CA ILE A 49 5.09 0.00 -13.63
C ILE A 49 6.59 -0.25 -13.45
N ASP A 50 7.17 0.28 -12.37
CA ASP A 50 8.61 0.18 -12.09
C ASP A 50 8.88 0.02 -10.59
N ILE A 51 8.78 -1.23 -10.12
CA ILE A 51 8.93 -1.59 -8.70
C ILE A 51 10.33 -1.33 -8.14
N HIS A 52 11.33 -1.14 -9.00
CA HIS A 52 12.71 -0.95 -8.58
C HIS A 52 13.04 0.54 -8.38
N ARG A 53 12.39 1.42 -9.14
CA ARG A 53 12.62 2.87 -9.06
C ARG A 53 11.55 3.60 -8.26
N LYS A 54 10.32 3.08 -8.19
CA LYS A 54 9.27 3.68 -7.36
C LYS A 54 9.53 3.40 -5.89
N PRO A 55 9.55 4.45 -5.03
CA PRO A 55 9.66 4.27 -3.59
C PRO A 55 8.32 3.75 -3.05
N GLY A 56 8.21 2.42 -2.95
CA GLY A 56 7.06 1.72 -2.41
C GLY A 56 5.94 1.48 -3.43
N TYR A 57 4.78 1.10 -2.91
CA TYR A 57 3.59 0.80 -3.70
C TYR A 57 2.88 2.09 -4.16
N ASP A 58 2.51 2.15 -5.44
CA ASP A 58 1.77 3.24 -6.05
C ASP A 58 0.36 2.78 -6.46
N PRO A 59 -0.70 3.16 -5.71
CA PRO A 59 -2.06 2.74 -6.04
C PRO A 59 -2.58 3.28 -7.39
N CYS A 60 -1.95 4.31 -7.96
CA CYS A 60 -2.32 4.80 -9.29
C CYS A 60 -2.02 3.78 -10.40
N GLU A 61 -1.15 2.78 -10.15
CA GLU A 61 -0.84 1.71 -11.11
C GLU A 61 -2.04 0.82 -11.45
N LEU A 62 -3.09 0.83 -10.62
CA LEU A 62 -4.34 0.11 -10.88
C LEU A 62 -5.20 0.78 -11.96
N PHE A 63 -4.81 1.97 -12.42
CA PHE A 63 -5.58 2.77 -13.37
C PHE A 63 -4.80 2.99 -14.67
N ILE A 64 -5.54 3.07 -15.78
CA ILE A 64 -5.03 3.64 -17.02
C ILE A 64 -5.34 5.13 -17.00
N ASP A 65 -4.37 5.96 -17.36
CA ASP A 65 -4.48 7.41 -17.33
C ASP A 65 -5.70 7.87 -18.16
N PRO A 66 -6.73 8.44 -17.51
CA PRO A 66 -7.96 8.88 -18.19
C PRO A 66 -7.71 9.96 -19.24
N LYS A 67 -6.57 10.67 -19.18
CA LYS A 67 -6.18 11.69 -20.16
C LYS A 67 -5.70 11.08 -21.49
N ILE A 68 -5.45 9.77 -21.55
CA ILE A 68 -5.10 9.08 -22.79
C ILE A 68 -6.38 8.87 -23.62
N ARG A 69 -6.47 9.55 -24.78
CA ARG A 69 -7.67 9.48 -25.66
C ARG A 69 -8.01 8.08 -26.16
N ALA A 70 -7.00 7.28 -26.54
CA ALA A 70 -7.18 5.94 -27.10
C ALA A 70 -6.28 4.92 -26.37
N PRO A 71 -6.61 4.54 -25.12
CA PRO A 71 -5.72 3.77 -24.27
C PRO A 71 -5.41 2.38 -24.84
N LYS A 72 -6.44 1.68 -25.36
CA LYS A 72 -6.28 0.38 -26.01
C LYS A 72 -5.32 0.44 -27.19
N PHE A 73 -5.42 1.48 -28.02
CA PHE A 73 -4.52 1.67 -29.16
C PHE A 73 -3.07 1.95 -28.70
N LYS A 74 -2.88 2.86 -27.73
CA LYS A 74 -1.55 3.13 -27.17
C LYS A 74 -0.91 1.85 -26.63
N ILE A 75 -1.67 1.07 -25.86
CA ILE A 75 -1.21 -0.22 -25.31
C ILE A 75 -0.89 -1.21 -26.44
N ALA A 76 -1.77 -1.38 -27.42
CA ALA A 76 -1.54 -2.29 -28.55
C ALA A 76 -0.28 -1.93 -29.34
N MET A 77 -0.09 -0.64 -29.65
CA MET A 77 1.09 -0.13 -30.34
C MET A 77 2.37 -0.37 -29.50
N LYS A 78 2.27 -0.19 -28.19
CA LYS A 78 3.35 -0.49 -27.25
C LYS A 78 3.67 -2.00 -27.28
N MET A 79 2.67 -2.87 -27.20
CA MET A 79 2.90 -4.32 -27.28
C MET A 79 3.52 -4.74 -28.61
N LEU A 80 3.09 -4.15 -29.74
CA LEU A 80 3.70 -4.41 -31.05
C LEU A 80 5.20 -4.05 -31.07
N ARG A 81 5.57 -2.88 -30.57
CA ARG A 81 6.97 -2.47 -30.46
C ARG A 81 7.79 -3.41 -29.56
N LYS A 82 7.20 -3.88 -28.47
CA LYS A 82 7.83 -4.89 -27.58
C LYS A 82 8.08 -6.18 -28.35
N THR A 83 7.08 -6.67 -29.09
CA THR A 83 7.20 -7.88 -29.93
C THR A 83 8.27 -7.73 -31.01
N LEU A 84 8.43 -6.53 -31.57
CA LEU A 84 9.49 -6.21 -32.54
C LEU A 84 10.89 -6.02 -31.92
N GLY A 85 11.06 -6.24 -30.61
CA GLY A 85 12.36 -6.19 -29.93
C GLY A 85 12.83 -4.79 -29.50
N PHE A 86 11.98 -3.77 -29.63
CA PHE A 86 12.34 -2.43 -29.16
C PHE A 86 12.35 -2.36 -27.62
N ARG A 87 13.33 -1.64 -27.06
CA ARG A 87 13.30 -1.24 -25.65
C ARG A 87 12.29 -0.13 -25.45
N MET A 88 11.39 -0.29 -24.47
CA MET A 88 10.29 0.62 -24.28
C MET A 88 9.64 0.47 -22.89
N THR A 89 8.99 1.53 -22.45
CA THR A 89 8.18 1.56 -21.23
C THR A 89 6.68 1.56 -21.55
N LEU A 90 5.89 0.98 -20.65
CA LEU A 90 4.43 1.05 -20.66
C LEU A 90 3.99 2.27 -19.84
N ASP A 91 4.01 3.44 -20.49
CA ASP A 91 3.76 4.76 -19.90
C ASP A 91 2.26 5.12 -19.92
N VAL A 92 1.45 4.35 -19.20
CA VAL A 92 -0.02 4.48 -19.19
C VAL A 92 -0.61 4.82 -17.84
N ILE A 93 0.23 5.04 -16.82
CA ILE A 93 -0.21 5.27 -15.45
C ILE A 93 -0.45 6.78 -15.23
N PRO A 94 -1.58 7.17 -14.59
CA PRO A 94 -1.86 8.57 -14.27
C PRO A 94 -0.96 9.08 -13.14
N LEU A 95 -0.74 10.40 -13.12
CA LEU A 95 -0.14 11.10 -11.97
C LEU A 95 -1.21 11.67 -11.02
N ASP A 96 -2.48 11.46 -11.32
CA ASP A 96 -3.60 11.95 -10.51
C ASP A 96 -3.94 10.98 -9.38
N ALA A 97 -3.43 11.28 -8.18
CA ALA A 97 -3.68 10.50 -6.97
C ALA A 97 -5.15 10.51 -6.54
N THR A 98 -5.96 11.46 -7.02
CA THR A 98 -7.38 11.57 -6.62
C THR A 98 -8.24 10.46 -7.22
N LEU A 99 -7.73 9.71 -8.21
CA LEU A 99 -8.39 8.52 -8.77
C LEU A 99 -8.53 7.40 -7.73
N VAL A 100 -7.63 7.35 -6.76
CA VAL A 100 -7.66 6.40 -5.64
C VAL A 100 -8.66 6.92 -4.61
N LYS A 101 -9.80 6.23 -4.45
CA LYS A 101 -10.91 6.66 -3.57
C LYS A 101 -10.87 6.07 -2.15
N GLY A 102 -9.87 5.25 -1.84
CA GLY A 102 -9.68 4.66 -0.51
C GLY A 102 -8.81 5.51 0.42
N SER A 103 -8.74 5.12 1.68
CA SER A 103 -7.81 5.64 2.67
C SER A 103 -6.86 4.53 3.16
N HIS A 104 -5.70 4.93 3.68
CA HIS A 104 -4.74 4.02 4.27
C HIS A 104 -3.81 4.75 5.23
N GLY A 105 -3.22 4.04 6.18
CA GLY A 105 -2.22 4.60 7.10
C GLY A 105 -2.74 5.03 8.46
N CYS A 106 -4.00 4.70 8.81
CA CYS A 106 -4.54 4.86 10.17
C CYS A 106 -5.37 3.63 10.57
N ILE A 107 -5.60 3.48 11.88
CA ILE A 107 -6.46 2.43 12.43
C ILE A 107 -7.93 2.84 12.22
N PRO A 108 -8.80 1.96 11.67
CA PRO A 108 -10.21 2.27 11.53
C PRO A 108 -10.90 2.54 12.88
N GLU A 109 -11.69 3.63 12.93
CA GLU A 109 -12.48 4.01 14.10
C GLU A 109 -13.62 3.01 14.35
N LEU A 110 -14.36 2.67 13.29
CA LEU A 110 -15.43 1.67 13.32
C LEU A 110 -14.84 0.27 13.43
N THR A 111 -15.26 -0.46 14.47
CA THR A 111 -14.83 -1.85 14.71
C THR A 111 -15.13 -2.77 13.52
N ASP A 112 -16.23 -2.54 12.82
CA ASP A 112 -16.66 -3.34 11.66
C ASP A 112 -15.71 -3.23 10.46
N ASN A 113 -14.92 -2.16 10.38
CA ASN A 113 -13.93 -1.94 9.33
C ASN A 113 -12.54 -2.48 9.71
N ARG A 114 -12.40 -3.11 10.89
CA ARG A 114 -11.12 -3.66 11.32
C ARG A 114 -10.86 -5.03 10.68
N PRO A 115 -9.59 -5.42 10.53
CA PRO A 115 -9.24 -6.72 9.98
C PRO A 115 -9.86 -7.87 10.79
N VAL A 116 -10.26 -8.93 10.10
CA VAL A 116 -10.77 -10.16 10.69
C VAL A 116 -9.74 -11.28 10.57
N LEU A 117 -9.60 -12.08 11.63
CA LEU A 117 -8.84 -13.32 11.61
C LEU A 117 -9.84 -14.48 11.53
N ILE A 118 -9.81 -15.23 10.42
CA ILE A 118 -10.73 -16.36 10.17
C ILE A 118 -9.92 -17.65 10.11
N GLY A 119 -10.31 -18.65 10.89
CA GLY A 119 -9.68 -19.96 10.91
C GLY A 119 -10.05 -20.80 12.13
N ASN A 120 -9.48 -22.01 12.22
CA ASN A 120 -9.67 -22.88 13.38
C ASN A 120 -8.64 -22.58 14.47
N PHE A 121 -9.02 -21.75 15.43
CA PHE A 121 -8.18 -21.37 16.57
C PHE A 121 -8.85 -21.81 17.88
N PRO A 122 -8.55 -23.02 18.40
CA PRO A 122 -9.22 -23.57 19.59
C PRO A 122 -9.20 -22.64 20.80
N ARG A 123 -8.09 -21.92 21.02
CA ARG A 123 -7.91 -20.97 22.13
C ARG A 123 -8.66 -19.63 21.95
N LEU A 124 -9.24 -19.37 20.77
CA LEU A 124 -9.97 -18.15 20.46
C LEU A 124 -11.48 -18.35 20.34
N ARG A 125 -12.01 -19.56 20.58
CA ARG A 125 -13.44 -19.89 20.36
C ARG A 125 -14.44 -18.93 21.03
N ASN A 126 -14.09 -18.34 22.16
CA ASN A 126 -14.96 -17.43 22.92
C ASN A 126 -14.48 -15.96 22.89
N ARG A 127 -13.56 -15.60 22.00
CA ARG A 127 -12.95 -14.27 21.97
C ARG A 127 -13.38 -13.51 20.71
N SER A 128 -14.10 -12.40 20.87
CA SER A 128 -14.57 -11.55 19.77
C SER A 128 -13.56 -10.52 19.30
N HIS A 129 -12.56 -10.20 20.13
CA HIS A 129 -11.54 -9.19 19.83
C HIS A 129 -10.14 -9.67 20.19
N LEU A 130 -9.18 -9.36 19.32
CA LEU A 130 -7.78 -9.72 19.47
C LEU A 130 -6.92 -8.49 19.15
N GLN A 131 -5.81 -8.30 19.87
CA GLN A 131 -4.84 -7.29 19.51
C GLN A 131 -4.06 -7.76 18.28
N ALA A 132 -3.78 -6.86 17.33
CA ALA A 132 -3.07 -7.22 16.10
C ALA A 132 -1.70 -7.86 16.37
N VAL A 133 -1.02 -7.44 17.44
CA VAL A 133 0.29 -7.98 17.86
C VAL A 133 0.23 -9.43 18.34
N ASP A 134 -0.94 -9.92 18.77
CA ASP A 134 -1.11 -11.29 19.26
C ASP A 134 -1.29 -12.31 18.11
N VAL A 135 -1.64 -11.83 16.90
CA VAL A 135 -2.00 -12.68 15.75
C VAL A 135 -0.87 -13.65 15.38
N TYR A 136 0.39 -13.20 15.45
CA TYR A 136 1.56 -14.04 15.16
C TYR A 136 1.57 -15.33 15.99
N HIS A 137 1.35 -15.23 17.30
CA HIS A 137 1.41 -16.38 18.20
C HIS A 137 0.32 -17.41 17.89
N HIS A 138 -0.87 -16.94 17.54
CA HIS A 138 -1.98 -17.82 17.15
C HIS A 138 -1.72 -18.53 15.81
N LEU A 139 -1.15 -17.83 14.83
CA LEU A 139 -0.77 -18.45 13.56
C LEU A 139 0.37 -19.47 13.74
N TYR A 140 1.39 -19.11 14.50
CA TYR A 140 2.53 -19.97 14.77
C TYR A 140 2.11 -21.29 15.44
N GLU A 141 1.23 -21.23 16.45
CA GLU A 141 0.71 -22.42 17.14
C GLU A 141 0.00 -23.38 16.17
N VAL A 142 -0.79 -22.86 15.23
CA VAL A 142 -1.50 -23.70 14.24
C VAL A 142 -0.51 -24.35 13.27
N CYS A 143 0.49 -23.60 12.79
CA CYS A 143 1.50 -24.12 11.89
C CYS A 143 2.38 -25.18 12.56
N ALA A 144 2.86 -24.91 13.77
CA ALA A 144 3.74 -25.82 14.52
C ALA A 144 3.05 -27.16 14.86
N ARG A 145 1.73 -27.16 15.10
CA ARG A 145 0.98 -28.39 15.38
C ARG A 145 0.82 -29.32 14.17
N ARG A 146 0.99 -28.83 12.94
CA ARG A 146 0.86 -29.66 11.73
C ARG A 146 2.13 -30.46 11.41
N GLU A 147 3.23 -30.16 12.09
CA GLU A 147 4.51 -30.86 11.95
C GLU A 147 4.67 -32.00 12.98
N SER A 148 3.66 -32.26 13.81
CA SER A 148 3.60 -33.33 14.82
C SER A 148 2.50 -34.34 14.48
#